data_AF-A0A8C7GKZ7-F1
#
_entry.id   AF-A0A8C7GKZ7-F1
#
_cell.length_a   1.000
_cell.length_b   1.000
_cell.length_c   1.000
_cell.angle_alpha   90.00
_cell.angle_beta   90.00
_cell.angle_gamma   90.00
#
_symmetry.space_group_name_H-M   'P 1'
#
loop_
_entity.id
_entity.type
_entity.pdbx_description
1 polymer ?
#
loop_
_entity_poly.entity_id
_entity_poly.type
_entity_poly.pdbx_seq_one_letter_code
_entity_poly.pdbx_strand_id
1 'polypeptide(L)'
;MSQRLKQSNTQLGNDIEKLKEDLNIQRARRLQQEETVSLHLKFLVTQRTCMGCPKQKESYSLVGSSPSPLFPQLVQEAEGWGERMSELEEEMRMCESSYTGMLQDATNKDERIKSLTDCLLKMKDWDSVLEDGANREERSGTQGTENGEGQDNHQRRRIQKLIHAAKMNADLKSVDEDKDRVFAKLADEVKAKEDLQEGIKKLENEKASLQTDSEKYTGQVQKLQQKLQIMTEMYQENELKLHRMLTVEERERLQKDEKLTKADKSITLAVEELNSYRQRAQDLEDELEKTNQAYKTQITSQEKKAHNNWLAARGADRDLAEVKRENAHLRQKLTDTQFKLDVVEKDPYTLDNMDRPLFRGERSPYGPSPLHRPASENRAFLSPPTLMDGPLRLSPNFPPMGPGGRVSRGLLDPPGGVDSDRSGGPHSDSGSISPTWERDRRGPPIHPPGTVMTTRYRPPPMISGSSRSNHNRHDIQVF
;
A
#
# COMPACT_ATOMS: atom_id res chain seq x y z
N MET A 1 -21.57 15.95 -17.08
CA MET A 1 -20.85 15.51 -15.86
C MET A 1 -21.16 14.05 -15.48
N SER A 2 -22.43 13.65 -15.29
CA SER A 2 -22.84 12.30 -14.81
C SER A 2 -22.04 11.11 -15.37
N GLN A 3 -21.75 11.06 -16.68
CA GLN A 3 -21.02 9.95 -17.30
C GLN A 3 -19.59 9.74 -16.74
N ARG A 4 -18.86 10.82 -16.43
CA ARG A 4 -17.52 10.73 -15.80
C ARG A 4 -17.60 10.22 -14.36
N LEU A 5 -18.64 10.63 -13.61
CA LEU A 5 -18.88 10.13 -12.25
C LEU A 5 -19.22 8.63 -12.27
N LYS A 6 -20.03 8.17 -13.23
CA LYS A 6 -20.28 6.73 -13.42
C LYS A 6 -18.99 5.97 -13.72
N GLN A 7 -18.16 6.46 -14.63
CA GLN A 7 -16.86 5.86 -14.97
C GLN A 7 -15.89 5.83 -13.75
N SER A 8 -15.84 6.90 -12.96
CA SER A 8 -15.02 6.96 -11.74
C SER A 8 -15.50 5.99 -10.67
N ASN A 9 -16.81 5.83 -10.48
CA ASN A 9 -17.36 4.87 -9.54
C ASN A 9 -17.14 3.41 -9.98
N THR A 10 -17.22 3.11 -11.28
CA THR A 10 -16.85 1.77 -11.78
C THR A 10 -15.37 1.49 -11.61
N GLN A 11 -14.50 2.49 -11.80
CA GLN A 11 -13.06 2.33 -11.58
C GLN A 11 -12.75 2.07 -10.10
N LEU A 12 -13.28 2.89 -9.20
CA LEU A 12 -13.14 2.71 -7.74
C LEU A 12 -13.69 1.35 -7.27
N GLY A 13 -14.79 0.87 -7.85
CA GLY A 13 -15.32 -0.47 -7.58
C GLY A 13 -14.33 -1.58 -7.96
N ASN A 14 -13.74 -1.50 -9.16
CA ASN A 14 -12.72 -2.45 -9.62
C ASN A 14 -11.46 -2.41 -8.75
N ASP A 15 -11.01 -1.22 -8.36
CA ASP A 15 -9.83 -1.03 -7.50
C ASP A 15 -10.07 -1.57 -6.08
N ILE A 16 -11.30 -1.43 -5.54
CA ILE A 16 -11.71 -2.03 -4.26
C ILE A 16 -11.73 -3.56 -4.34
N GLU A 17 -12.28 -4.16 -5.41
CA GLU A 17 -12.24 -5.63 -5.59
C GLU A 17 -10.79 -6.14 -5.69
N LYS A 18 -9.93 -5.44 -6.44
CA LYS A 18 -8.51 -5.80 -6.53
C LYS A 18 -7.81 -5.75 -5.17
N LEU A 19 -8.05 -4.70 -4.37
CA LEU A 19 -7.49 -4.57 -3.03
C LEU A 19 -7.99 -5.65 -2.05
N LYS A 20 -9.23 -6.15 -2.20
CA LYS A 20 -9.71 -7.32 -1.44
C LYS A 20 -8.92 -8.58 -1.81
N GLU A 21 -8.65 -8.79 -3.09
CA GLU A 21 -7.93 -9.97 -3.57
C GLU A 21 -6.45 -9.94 -3.14
N ASP A 22 -5.77 -8.81 -3.31
CA ASP A 22 -4.41 -8.61 -2.80
C ASP A 22 -4.32 -8.83 -1.28
N LEU A 23 -5.33 -8.41 -0.51
CA LEU A 23 -5.43 -8.65 0.94
C LEU A 23 -5.67 -10.13 1.28
N ASN A 24 -6.49 -10.85 0.51
CA ASN A 24 -6.72 -12.28 0.69
C ASN A 24 -5.44 -13.10 0.39
N ILE A 25 -4.73 -12.77 -0.70
CA ILE A 25 -3.43 -13.35 -1.04
C ILE A 25 -2.41 -13.08 0.08
N GLN A 26 -2.40 -11.87 0.65
CA GLN A 26 -1.50 -11.54 1.77
C GLN A 26 -1.85 -12.34 3.04
N ARG A 27 -3.14 -12.54 3.36
CA ARG A 27 -3.59 -13.39 4.48
C ARG A 27 -3.17 -14.85 4.30
N ALA A 28 -3.36 -15.42 3.11
CA ALA A 28 -2.94 -16.80 2.82
C ALA A 28 -1.43 -17.00 3.02
N ARG A 29 -0.60 -16.04 2.58
CA ARG A 29 0.86 -16.07 2.81
C ARG A 29 1.23 -15.98 4.30
N ARG A 30 0.52 -15.16 5.10
CA ARG A 30 0.74 -15.10 6.56
C ARG A 30 0.43 -16.42 7.25
N LEU A 31 -0.69 -17.07 6.90
CA LEU A 31 -1.06 -18.37 7.48
C LEU A 31 0.01 -19.45 7.19
N GLN A 32 0.53 -19.51 5.96
CA GLN A 32 1.65 -20.41 5.63
C GLN A 32 2.94 -20.08 6.41
N GLN A 33 3.20 -18.79 6.66
CA GLN A 33 4.35 -18.36 7.46
C GLN A 33 4.19 -18.72 8.96
N GLU A 34 2.98 -18.58 9.50
CA GLU A 34 2.65 -19.00 10.87
C GLU A 34 2.74 -20.51 11.05
N GLU A 35 2.29 -21.30 10.07
CA GLU A 35 2.39 -22.77 10.07
C GLU A 35 3.85 -23.26 10.00
N THR A 36 4.65 -22.69 9.10
CA THR A 36 6.09 -23.05 8.98
C THR A 36 6.91 -22.65 10.21
N VAL A 37 6.57 -21.54 10.88
CA VAL A 37 7.13 -21.16 12.19
C VAL A 37 6.65 -22.13 13.29
N SER A 38 5.38 -22.53 13.29
CA SER A 38 4.84 -23.52 14.24
C SER A 38 5.60 -24.86 14.15
N LEU A 39 5.89 -25.34 12.94
CA LEU A 39 6.68 -26.56 12.71
C LEU A 39 8.12 -26.42 13.21
N HIS A 40 8.81 -25.30 12.93
CA HIS A 40 10.15 -25.05 13.47
C HIS A 40 10.17 -24.97 15.00
N LEU A 41 9.16 -24.33 15.62
CA LEU A 41 9.06 -24.24 17.07
C LEU A 41 8.84 -25.62 17.70
N LYS A 42 7.99 -26.47 17.11
CA LYS A 42 7.79 -27.86 17.54
C LYS A 42 9.09 -28.67 17.43
N PHE A 43 9.83 -28.53 16.34
CA PHE A 43 11.12 -29.20 16.15
C PHE A 43 12.15 -28.79 17.21
N LEU A 44 12.31 -27.48 17.45
CA LEU A 44 13.23 -26.94 18.46
C LEU A 44 12.84 -27.34 19.89
N VAL A 45 11.54 -27.35 20.22
CA VAL A 45 11.05 -27.85 21.52
C VAL A 45 11.33 -29.35 21.69
N THR A 46 11.14 -30.15 20.63
CA THR A 46 11.43 -31.59 20.63
C THR A 46 12.93 -31.83 20.85
N GLN A 47 13.78 -31.16 20.07
CA GLN A 47 15.24 -31.24 20.20
C GLN A 47 15.71 -30.84 21.61
N ARG A 48 15.16 -29.76 22.18
CA ARG A 48 15.47 -29.29 23.54
C ARG A 48 14.98 -30.25 24.62
N THR A 49 13.90 -30.99 24.38
CA THR A 49 13.40 -32.03 25.30
C THR A 49 14.27 -33.29 25.26
N CYS A 50 14.69 -33.72 24.06
CA CYS A 50 15.60 -34.86 23.89
C CYS A 50 16.98 -34.63 24.54
N MET A 51 17.46 -33.38 24.57
CA MET A 51 18.70 -33.01 25.29
C MET A 51 18.48 -32.74 26.79
N GLY A 52 17.26 -32.95 27.32
CA GLY A 52 16.81 -32.37 28.59
C GLY A 52 16.75 -33.29 29.82
N CYS A 53 16.69 -34.62 29.67
CA CYS A 53 16.63 -35.55 30.82
C CYS A 53 17.31 -36.90 30.56
N PRO A 54 18.14 -37.41 31.49
CA PRO A 54 18.59 -38.80 31.49
C PRO A 54 17.57 -39.73 32.15
N LYS A 55 17.50 -40.98 31.66
CA LYS A 55 16.68 -42.11 32.16
C LYS A 55 15.16 -41.99 31.97
N GLN A 56 14.68 -42.50 30.83
CA GLN A 56 13.60 -43.48 30.86
C GLN A 56 13.89 -44.56 29.81
N LYS A 57 13.93 -45.84 30.24
CA LYS A 57 13.89 -47.00 29.33
C LYS A 57 12.41 -47.37 29.10
N GLU A 58 12.19 -48.26 28.13
CA GLU A 58 10.91 -48.94 27.85
C GLU A 58 9.84 -48.12 27.09
N SER A 59 10.10 -47.89 25.81
CA SER A 59 9.04 -47.95 24.78
C SER A 59 9.60 -48.34 23.39
N TYR A 60 10.36 -49.44 23.30
CA TYR A 60 10.95 -49.90 22.04
C TYR A 60 9.97 -50.75 21.21
N SER A 61 9.03 -50.08 20.54
CA SER A 61 8.33 -50.64 19.38
C SER A 61 7.82 -49.52 18.48
N LEU A 62 7.89 -49.74 17.16
CA LEU A 62 7.23 -48.96 16.11
C LEU A 62 7.73 -47.51 15.85
N VAL A 63 9.02 -47.36 15.52
CA VAL A 63 9.43 -46.41 14.47
C VAL A 63 10.38 -47.12 13.50
N GLY A 64 9.85 -47.56 12.36
CA GLY A 64 10.66 -47.98 11.22
C GLY A 64 10.96 -46.77 10.35
N SER A 65 12.16 -46.18 10.48
CA SER A 65 12.61 -45.06 9.65
C SER A 65 14.12 -45.09 9.47
N SER A 66 14.55 -45.29 8.21
CA SER A 66 15.90 -45.19 7.64
C SER A 66 17.13 -45.47 8.53
N PRO A 67 17.94 -46.51 8.25
CA PRO A 67 19.28 -46.59 8.83
C PRO A 67 20.14 -45.42 8.31
N SER A 68 20.65 -44.59 9.22
CA SER A 68 21.64 -43.56 8.88
C SER A 68 22.91 -44.23 8.35
N PRO A 69 23.45 -43.84 7.17
CA PRO A 69 24.54 -44.55 6.50
C PRO A 69 25.89 -44.53 7.25
N LEU A 70 25.99 -43.73 8.32
CA LEU A 70 27.17 -43.66 9.19
C LEU A 70 27.38 -44.89 10.08
N PHE A 71 26.31 -45.64 10.42
CA PHE A 71 26.45 -46.76 11.37
C PHE A 71 27.26 -47.95 10.82
N PRO A 72 27.03 -48.45 9.58
CA PRO A 72 27.88 -49.48 9.00
C PRO A 72 29.33 -49.02 8.79
N GLN A 73 29.52 -47.75 8.43
CA GLN A 73 30.85 -47.17 8.20
C GLN A 73 31.70 -47.14 9.47
N LEU A 74 31.10 -46.81 10.62
CA LEU A 74 31.79 -46.82 11.92
C LEU A 74 32.16 -48.25 12.38
N VAL A 75 31.33 -49.26 12.05
CA VAL A 75 31.64 -50.67 12.33
C VAL A 75 32.83 -51.13 11.48
N GLN A 76 32.80 -50.86 10.17
CA GLN A 76 33.90 -51.22 9.27
C GLN A 76 35.22 -50.51 9.65
N GLU A 77 35.15 -49.26 10.12
CA GLU A 77 36.33 -48.56 10.63
C GLU A 77 36.87 -49.23 11.91
N ALA A 78 36.00 -49.62 12.84
CA ALA A 78 36.39 -50.31 14.08
C ALA A 78 37.01 -51.70 13.81
N GLU A 79 36.46 -52.47 12.86
CA GLU A 79 37.03 -53.75 12.40
C GLU A 79 38.45 -53.53 11.83
N GLY A 80 38.62 -52.53 10.96
CA GLY A 80 39.92 -52.14 10.41
C GLY A 80 40.89 -51.51 11.43
N TRP A 81 40.44 -51.09 12.63
CA TRP A 81 41.33 -50.78 13.76
C TRP A 81 41.75 -52.05 14.50
N GLY A 82 40.85 -53.04 14.63
CA GLY A 82 41.14 -54.35 15.21
C GLY A 82 42.22 -55.12 14.43
N GLU A 83 42.12 -55.17 13.11
CA GLU A 83 43.13 -55.81 12.23
C GLU A 83 44.53 -55.19 12.44
N ARG A 84 44.63 -53.86 12.43
CA ARG A 84 45.90 -53.14 12.65
C ARG A 84 46.48 -53.34 14.06
N MET A 85 45.65 -53.55 15.09
CA MET A 85 46.17 -53.93 16.41
C MET A 85 46.71 -55.36 16.41
N SER A 86 46.01 -56.31 15.78
CA SER A 86 46.48 -57.70 15.67
C SER A 86 47.77 -57.82 14.86
N GLU A 87 47.96 -57.00 13.82
CA GLU A 87 49.21 -56.93 13.04
C GLU A 87 50.38 -56.39 13.88
N LEU A 88 50.16 -55.34 14.68
CA LEU A 88 51.15 -54.82 15.62
C LEU A 88 51.48 -55.81 16.76
N GLU A 89 50.52 -56.60 17.24
CA GLU A 89 50.75 -57.65 18.22
C GLU A 89 51.56 -58.84 17.64
N GLU A 90 51.36 -59.17 16.37
CA GLU A 90 52.17 -60.16 15.64
C GLU A 90 53.62 -59.67 15.47
N GLU A 91 53.83 -58.44 14.98
CA GLU A 91 55.14 -57.78 14.86
C GLU A 91 55.89 -57.71 16.20
N MET A 92 55.19 -57.30 17.28
CA MET A 92 55.76 -57.23 18.62
C MET A 92 56.25 -58.60 19.10
N ARG A 93 55.43 -59.65 18.97
CA ARG A 93 55.80 -61.02 19.36
C ARG A 93 56.97 -61.57 18.53
N MET A 94 57.01 -61.24 17.24
CA MET A 94 58.13 -61.61 16.36
C MET A 94 59.43 -60.92 16.81
N CYS A 95 59.37 -59.63 17.16
CA CYS A 95 60.49 -58.88 17.74
C CYS A 95 61.00 -59.50 19.06
N GLU A 96 60.10 -59.87 19.97
CA GLU A 96 60.45 -60.55 21.24
C GLU A 96 61.14 -61.91 20.99
N SER A 97 60.66 -62.69 20.02
CA SER A 97 61.27 -63.98 19.65
C SER A 97 62.67 -63.82 19.06
N SER A 98 62.90 -62.76 18.29
CA SER A 98 64.22 -62.41 17.73
C SER A 98 65.18 -61.94 18.83
N TYR A 99 64.70 -61.07 19.73
CA TYR A 99 65.47 -60.58 20.87
C TYR A 99 65.93 -61.70 21.81
N THR A 100 65.03 -62.62 22.18
CA THR A 100 65.37 -63.76 23.03
C THR A 100 66.33 -64.74 22.35
N GLY A 101 66.19 -64.95 21.04
CA GLY A 101 67.18 -65.70 20.24
C GLY A 101 68.57 -65.07 20.27
N MET A 102 68.67 -63.76 20.02
CA MET A 102 69.95 -63.04 20.09
C MET A 102 70.58 -63.07 21.48
N LEU A 103 69.78 -62.99 22.54
CA LEU A 103 70.25 -63.05 23.93
C LEU A 103 70.89 -64.42 24.25
N GLN A 104 70.24 -65.53 23.85
CA GLN A 104 70.81 -66.86 23.99
C GLN A 104 72.13 -66.98 23.21
N ASP A 105 72.18 -66.43 22.00
CA ASP A 105 73.35 -66.48 21.13
C ASP A 105 74.52 -65.62 21.67
N ALA A 106 74.24 -64.57 22.44
CA ALA A 106 75.24 -63.83 23.22
C ALA A 106 75.78 -64.68 24.37
N THR A 107 74.93 -65.34 25.18
CA THR A 107 75.39 -66.22 26.26
C THR A 107 76.23 -67.39 25.75
N ASN A 108 75.85 -67.99 24.61
CA ASN A 108 76.61 -69.05 23.94
C ASN A 108 78.02 -68.59 23.53
N LYS A 109 78.18 -67.32 23.12
CA LYS A 109 79.48 -66.72 22.75
C LYS A 109 80.31 -66.42 23.99
N ASP A 110 79.71 -65.90 25.06
CA ASP A 110 80.37 -65.64 26.33
C ASP A 110 80.95 -66.91 26.98
N GLU A 111 80.21 -68.02 26.96
CA GLU A 111 80.72 -69.32 27.43
C GLU A 111 81.93 -69.79 26.62
N ARG A 112 81.89 -69.58 25.30
CA ARG A 112 82.98 -69.92 24.38
C ARG A 112 84.22 -69.03 24.60
N ILE A 113 84.01 -67.74 24.88
CA ILE A 113 85.07 -66.78 25.25
C ILE A 113 85.68 -67.16 26.61
N LYS A 114 84.87 -67.52 27.61
CA LYS A 114 85.34 -68.02 28.92
C LYS A 114 86.19 -69.28 28.72
N SER A 115 85.69 -70.27 27.99
CA SER A 115 86.43 -71.52 27.72
C SER A 115 87.77 -71.29 26.98
N LEU A 116 87.83 -70.39 26.01
CA LEU A 116 89.07 -70.02 25.33
C LEU A 116 90.03 -69.24 26.26
N THR A 117 89.49 -68.38 27.12
CA THR A 117 90.26 -67.64 28.12
C THR A 117 90.85 -68.58 29.16
N ASP A 118 90.08 -69.55 29.66
CA ASP A 118 90.55 -70.60 30.56
C ASP A 118 91.61 -71.51 29.91
N CYS A 119 91.49 -71.78 28.61
CA CYS A 119 92.51 -72.53 27.88
C CYS A 119 93.84 -71.76 27.77
N LEU A 120 93.76 -70.44 27.50
CA LEU A 120 94.92 -69.55 27.49
C LEU A 120 95.50 -69.31 28.90
N LEU A 121 94.67 -69.35 29.95
CA LEU A 121 95.11 -69.32 31.34
C LEU A 121 95.81 -70.62 31.75
N LYS A 122 95.33 -71.79 31.30
CA LYS A 122 96.03 -73.08 31.55
C LYS A 122 97.38 -73.18 30.84
N MET A 123 97.59 -72.44 29.75
CA MET A 123 98.94 -72.26 29.16
C MET A 123 99.85 -71.37 30.01
N LYS A 124 99.31 -70.58 30.94
CA LYS A 124 100.06 -69.74 31.88
C LYS A 124 100.53 -70.51 33.13
N ASP A 125 99.99 -71.69 33.41
CA ASP A 125 100.36 -72.47 34.60
C ASP A 125 101.71 -73.20 34.47
N TRP A 126 102.31 -73.20 33.27
CA TRP A 126 103.68 -73.68 33.02
C TRP A 126 104.77 -72.75 33.62
N ASP A 127 104.37 -71.58 34.09
CA ASP A 127 105.20 -70.49 34.63
C ASP A 127 105.72 -70.77 36.06
N SER A 128 105.55 -71.99 36.57
CA SER A 128 105.84 -72.37 37.96
C SER A 128 107.21 -73.04 38.18
N VAL A 129 108.07 -73.10 37.15
CA VAL A 129 109.44 -73.64 37.25
C VAL A 129 110.46 -72.79 36.47
N LEU A 130 110.61 -71.50 36.83
CA LEU A 130 111.91 -70.83 36.88
C LEU A 130 111.89 -69.54 37.73
N GLU A 131 112.98 -69.33 38.46
CA GLU A 131 113.43 -68.10 39.16
C GLU A 131 112.46 -67.34 40.11
N ASP A 132 112.56 -67.69 41.39
CA ASP A 132 112.52 -66.74 42.51
C ASP A 132 113.75 -65.80 42.43
N GLY A 133 113.56 -64.46 42.44
CA GLY A 133 114.66 -63.53 42.14
C GLY A 133 114.42 -62.01 42.31
N ALA A 134 114.90 -61.46 43.43
CA ALA A 134 115.44 -60.10 43.63
C ALA A 134 114.75 -58.84 43.00
N ASN A 135 113.93 -58.20 43.83
CA ASN A 135 113.80 -56.76 44.10
C ASN A 135 114.85 -55.74 43.54
N ARG A 136 114.39 -54.49 43.27
CA ARG A 136 115.07 -53.16 43.35
C ARG A 136 115.12 -52.30 42.05
N GLU A 137 115.57 -51.06 42.19
CA GLU A 137 115.25 -49.86 41.39
C GLU A 137 116.39 -49.34 40.46
N GLU A 138 116.02 -48.33 39.65
CA GLU A 138 116.84 -47.24 39.07
C GLU A 138 117.51 -47.39 37.67
N ARG A 139 117.38 -46.30 36.89
CA ARG A 139 118.24 -45.72 35.84
C ARG A 139 118.88 -46.55 34.70
N SER A 140 118.45 -46.18 33.48
CA SER A 140 119.29 -45.57 32.41
C SER A 140 120.56 -46.29 31.89
N GLY A 141 120.52 -46.71 30.60
CA GLY A 141 121.64 -46.47 29.68
C GLY A 141 122.08 -47.61 28.75
N THR A 142 122.09 -47.33 27.44
CA THR A 142 123.10 -47.71 26.43
C THR A 142 123.44 -49.20 26.14
N GLN A 143 123.18 -49.60 24.88
CA GLN A 143 123.80 -50.64 24.04
C GLN A 143 124.65 -51.78 24.66
N GLY A 144 124.31 -53.03 24.30
CA GLY A 144 125.24 -54.17 24.35
C GLY A 144 124.59 -55.51 23.96
N THR A 145 125.15 -56.18 22.95
CA THR A 145 124.95 -57.62 22.65
C THR A 145 125.37 -58.48 23.86
N GLU A 146 124.88 -59.71 24.10
CA GLU A 146 124.54 -60.76 23.13
C GLU A 146 123.61 -61.87 23.69
N ASN A 147 123.13 -62.74 22.80
CA ASN A 147 122.38 -64.01 22.96
C ASN A 147 122.16 -64.65 24.35
N GLY A 148 120.92 -65.07 24.60
CA GLY A 148 120.56 -66.07 25.62
C GLY A 148 119.15 -65.88 26.16
N GLU A 149 118.41 -66.98 26.35
CA GLU A 149 117.23 -67.13 27.23
C GLU A 149 116.30 -65.90 27.40
N GLY A 150 115.23 -65.85 26.59
CA GLY A 150 114.24 -64.76 26.68
C GLY A 150 113.14 -64.77 25.61
N GLN A 151 113.19 -65.71 24.66
CA GLN A 151 112.26 -65.79 23.54
C GLN A 151 110.79 -65.93 23.99
N ASP A 152 110.51 -66.74 25.02
CA ASP A 152 109.16 -66.88 25.57
C ASP A 152 108.68 -65.62 26.29
N ASN A 153 109.48 -65.05 27.20
CA ASN A 153 109.16 -63.81 27.90
C ASN A 153 108.94 -62.63 26.92
N HIS A 154 109.68 -62.60 25.81
CA HIS A 154 109.46 -61.67 24.70
C HIS A 154 108.14 -61.97 23.95
N GLN A 155 107.85 -63.23 23.62
CA GLN A 155 106.61 -63.67 22.99
C GLN A 155 105.39 -63.28 23.84
N ARG A 156 105.45 -63.51 25.15
CA ARG A 156 104.44 -63.16 26.15
C ARG A 156 104.19 -61.66 26.26
N ARG A 157 105.25 -60.85 26.37
CA ARG A 157 105.16 -59.38 26.33
C ARG A 157 104.58 -58.87 25.01
N ARG A 158 104.84 -59.57 23.89
CA ARG A 158 104.26 -59.27 22.57
C ARG A 158 102.76 -59.61 22.51
N ILE A 159 102.36 -60.78 23.00
CA ILE A 159 100.95 -61.20 23.10
C ILE A 159 100.16 -60.24 24.00
N GLN A 160 100.70 -59.85 25.15
CA GLN A 160 100.03 -58.93 26.08
C GLN A 160 99.79 -57.54 25.46
N LYS A 161 100.76 -57.02 24.69
CA LYS A 161 100.59 -55.80 23.87
C LYS A 161 99.54 -55.99 22.77
N LEU A 162 99.46 -57.17 22.16
CA LEU A 162 98.52 -57.48 21.09
C LEU A 162 97.07 -57.60 21.63
N ILE A 163 96.89 -58.19 22.81
CA ILE A 163 95.60 -58.20 23.54
C ILE A 163 95.19 -56.78 23.93
N HIS A 164 96.13 -55.95 24.44
CA HIS A 164 95.84 -54.55 24.75
C HIS A 164 95.44 -53.75 23.51
N ALA A 165 96.16 -53.93 22.40
CA ALA A 165 95.81 -53.30 21.12
C ALA A 165 94.45 -53.79 20.59
N ALA A 166 94.14 -55.07 20.70
CA ALA A 166 92.85 -55.64 20.30
C ALA A 166 91.68 -55.08 21.13
N LYS A 167 91.86 -54.95 22.45
CA LYS A 167 90.88 -54.28 23.34
C LYS A 167 90.67 -52.83 22.93
N MET A 168 91.74 -52.03 22.87
CA MET A 168 91.65 -50.62 22.48
C MET A 168 91.03 -50.42 21.09
N ASN A 169 91.24 -51.35 20.15
CA ASN A 169 90.63 -51.31 18.81
C ASN A 169 89.16 -51.77 18.80
N ALA A 170 88.72 -52.57 19.78
CA ALA A 170 87.31 -52.88 19.99
C ALA A 170 86.60 -51.72 20.70
N ASP A 171 87.22 -51.14 21.74
CA ASP A 171 86.73 -49.96 22.46
C ASP A 171 86.59 -48.77 21.50
N LEU A 172 87.60 -48.53 20.65
CA LEU A 172 87.59 -47.48 19.63
C LEU A 172 86.46 -47.69 18.60
N LYS A 173 86.21 -48.93 18.15
CA LYS A 173 85.09 -49.25 17.26
C LYS A 173 83.74 -49.02 17.93
N SER A 174 83.57 -49.44 19.18
CA SER A 174 82.34 -49.18 19.92
C SER A 174 82.10 -47.66 20.04
N VAL A 175 83.14 -46.87 20.32
CA VAL A 175 83.02 -45.40 20.37
C VAL A 175 82.69 -44.80 18.99
N ASP A 176 83.24 -45.35 17.90
CA ASP A 176 82.97 -44.89 16.53
C ASP A 176 81.54 -45.24 16.08
N GLU A 177 81.06 -46.44 16.40
CA GLU A 177 79.66 -46.87 16.20
C GLU A 177 78.69 -46.05 17.08
N ASP A 178 79.05 -45.75 18.33
CA ASP A 178 78.26 -44.89 19.23
C ASP A 178 78.17 -43.46 18.69
N LYS A 179 79.29 -42.92 18.20
CA LYS A 179 79.38 -41.63 17.52
C LYS A 179 78.46 -41.58 16.29
N ASP A 180 78.41 -42.64 15.47
CA ASP A 180 77.50 -42.70 14.31
C ASP A 180 76.03 -42.81 14.73
N ARG A 181 75.71 -43.61 15.76
CA ARG A 181 74.34 -43.68 16.32
C ARG A 181 73.88 -42.36 16.92
N VAL A 182 74.78 -41.56 17.50
CA VAL A 182 74.48 -40.20 17.98
C VAL A 182 74.30 -39.22 16.82
N PHE A 183 75.12 -39.28 15.77
CA PHE A 183 74.94 -38.44 14.58
C PHE A 183 73.62 -38.72 13.85
N ALA A 184 73.20 -39.97 13.72
CA ALA A 184 71.90 -40.33 13.14
C ALA A 184 70.74 -39.70 13.93
N LYS A 185 70.71 -39.91 15.25
CA LYS A 185 69.70 -39.30 16.14
C LYS A 185 69.69 -37.77 16.08
N LEU A 186 70.87 -37.14 16.00
CA LEU A 186 70.98 -35.69 15.88
C LEU A 186 70.38 -35.19 14.55
N ALA A 187 70.55 -35.93 13.45
CA ALA A 187 69.92 -35.61 12.16
C ALA A 187 68.40 -35.75 12.22
N ASP A 188 67.87 -36.80 12.85
CA ASP A 188 66.43 -37.01 13.04
C ASP A 188 65.80 -35.89 13.90
N GLU A 189 66.44 -35.51 15.02
CA GLU A 189 66.01 -34.42 15.89
C GLU A 189 66.09 -33.03 15.20
N VAL A 190 67.13 -32.79 14.39
CA VAL A 190 67.23 -31.57 13.57
C VAL A 190 66.09 -31.51 12.55
N LYS A 191 65.79 -32.62 11.87
CA LYS A 191 64.67 -32.70 10.93
C LYS A 191 63.33 -32.50 11.61
N ALA A 192 63.07 -33.17 12.74
CA ALA A 192 61.83 -33.02 13.50
C ALA A 192 61.63 -31.57 13.98
N LYS A 193 62.72 -30.90 14.38
CA LYS A 193 62.71 -29.46 14.70
C LYS A 193 62.40 -28.60 13.46
N GLU A 194 62.92 -28.92 12.29
CA GLU A 194 62.64 -28.19 11.04
C GLU A 194 61.18 -28.37 10.60
N ASP A 195 60.65 -29.59 10.64
CA ASP A 195 59.25 -29.92 10.38
C ASP A 195 58.31 -29.15 11.35
N LEU A 196 58.64 -29.12 12.64
CA LEU A 196 57.91 -28.34 13.65
C LEU A 196 58.01 -26.82 13.40
N GLN A 197 59.16 -26.31 12.98
CA GLN A 197 59.32 -24.89 12.61
C GLN A 197 58.54 -24.52 11.35
N GLU A 198 58.36 -25.43 10.39
CA GLU A 198 57.47 -25.20 9.25
C GLU A 198 55.99 -25.23 9.68
N GLY A 199 55.63 -26.17 10.57
CA GLY A 199 54.30 -26.23 11.18
C GLY A 199 53.91 -24.94 11.92
N ILE A 200 54.83 -24.37 12.71
CA ILE A 200 54.63 -23.07 13.38
C ILE A 200 54.39 -21.97 12.34
N LYS A 201 55.24 -21.84 11.31
CA LYS A 201 55.09 -20.82 10.26
C LYS A 201 53.76 -20.96 9.50
N LYS A 202 53.29 -22.18 9.25
CA LYS A 202 51.97 -22.45 8.64
C LYS A 202 50.84 -21.91 9.52
N LEU A 203 50.84 -22.27 10.80
CA LEU A 203 49.83 -21.80 11.77
C LEU A 203 49.87 -20.27 11.98
N GLU A 204 51.05 -19.64 11.95
CA GLU A 204 51.20 -18.18 12.01
C GLU A 204 50.60 -17.49 10.78
N ASN A 205 50.84 -18.02 9.58
CA ASN A 205 50.25 -17.52 8.33
C ASN A 205 48.72 -17.72 8.31
N GLU A 206 48.21 -18.88 8.74
CA GLU A 206 46.78 -19.14 8.86
C GLU A 206 46.10 -18.19 9.86
N LYS A 207 46.71 -17.98 11.03
CA LYS A 207 46.27 -16.99 12.03
C LYS A 207 46.20 -15.59 11.44
N ALA A 208 47.24 -15.15 10.70
CA ALA A 208 47.25 -13.85 10.04
C ALA A 208 46.13 -13.74 8.98
N SER A 209 45.93 -14.77 8.17
CA SER A 209 44.85 -14.82 7.18
C SER A 209 43.48 -14.69 7.85
N LEU A 210 43.19 -15.52 8.86
CA LEU A 210 41.93 -15.50 9.61
C LEU A 210 41.69 -14.17 10.34
N GLN A 211 42.75 -13.52 10.83
CA GLN A 211 42.65 -12.18 11.40
C GLN A 211 42.25 -11.14 10.35
N THR A 212 42.88 -11.12 9.17
CA THR A 212 42.51 -10.16 8.11
C THR A 212 41.11 -10.39 7.57
N ASP A 213 40.64 -11.64 7.48
CA ASP A 213 39.25 -11.94 7.12
C ASP A 213 38.28 -11.50 8.23
N SER A 214 38.61 -11.68 9.52
CA SER A 214 37.82 -11.17 10.64
C SER A 214 37.68 -9.63 10.61
N GLU A 215 38.76 -8.90 10.36
CA GLU A 215 38.77 -7.43 10.21
C GLU A 215 37.91 -6.99 8.99
N LYS A 216 37.99 -7.75 7.89
CA LYS A 216 37.17 -7.57 6.67
C LYS A 216 35.69 -7.89 6.88
N TYR A 217 35.32 -8.89 7.69
CA TYR A 217 33.93 -9.22 7.99
C TYR A 217 33.33 -8.26 9.02
N THR A 218 34.06 -7.89 10.08
CA THR A 218 33.60 -6.87 11.04
C THR A 218 33.38 -5.50 10.36
N GLY A 219 34.27 -5.10 9.45
CA GLY A 219 34.08 -3.92 8.60
C GLY A 219 32.89 -4.01 7.62
N GLN A 220 32.45 -5.20 7.23
CA GLN A 220 31.20 -5.39 6.48
C GLN A 220 29.96 -5.29 7.39
N VAL A 221 29.99 -5.90 8.58
CA VAL A 221 28.91 -5.80 9.57
C VAL A 221 28.64 -4.34 9.94
N GLN A 222 29.69 -3.55 10.22
CA GLN A 222 29.56 -2.12 10.51
C GLN A 222 28.89 -1.34 9.35
N LYS A 223 29.28 -1.61 8.10
CA LYS A 223 28.67 -0.98 6.91
C LYS A 223 27.20 -1.37 6.72
N LEU A 224 26.85 -2.62 7.00
CA LEU A 224 25.46 -3.10 6.96
C LEU A 224 24.62 -2.48 8.08
N GLN A 225 25.19 -2.33 9.28
CA GLN A 225 24.55 -1.68 10.43
C GLN A 225 24.30 -0.19 10.18
N GLN A 226 25.28 0.54 9.62
CA GLN A 226 25.12 1.93 9.18
C GLN A 226 24.04 2.06 8.09
N LYS A 227 24.03 1.16 7.10
CA LYS A 227 23.00 1.15 6.05
C LYS A 227 21.60 0.89 6.64
N LEU A 228 21.49 -0.03 7.61
CA LEU A 228 20.24 -0.32 8.30
C LEU A 228 19.75 0.88 9.11
N GLN A 229 20.64 1.58 9.82
CA GLN A 229 20.31 2.81 10.56
C GLN A 229 19.77 3.90 9.63
N ILE A 230 20.53 4.27 8.59
CA ILE A 230 20.12 5.31 7.62
C ILE A 230 18.80 4.94 6.95
N MET A 231 18.60 3.66 6.60
CA MET A 231 17.34 3.18 6.02
C MET A 231 16.17 3.29 7.02
N THR A 232 16.40 3.01 8.30
CA THR A 232 15.39 3.10 9.36
C THR A 232 14.98 4.56 9.62
N GLU A 233 15.96 5.46 9.74
CA GLU A 233 15.76 6.90 9.90
C GLU A 233 14.99 7.47 8.70
N MET A 234 15.40 7.13 7.47
CA MET A 234 14.70 7.51 6.24
C MET A 234 13.24 7.02 6.19
N TYR A 235 12.92 5.82 6.68
CA TYR A 235 11.53 5.36 6.72
C TYR A 235 10.71 6.12 7.77
N GLN A 236 11.26 6.36 8.96
CA GLN A 236 10.61 7.15 10.02
C GLN A 236 10.35 8.60 9.59
N GLU A 237 11.30 9.25 8.90
CA GLU A 237 11.10 10.59 8.35
C GLU A 237 10.00 10.63 7.28
N ASN A 238 9.93 9.61 6.40
CA ASN A 238 8.88 9.52 5.39
C ASN A 238 7.49 9.28 6.00
N GLU A 239 7.39 8.42 7.02
CA GLU A 239 6.16 8.18 7.79
C GLU A 239 5.68 9.46 8.47
N LEU A 240 6.57 10.16 9.20
CA LEU A 240 6.27 11.45 9.82
C LEU A 240 5.89 12.53 8.80
N LYS A 241 6.51 12.54 7.62
CA LYS A 241 6.16 13.46 6.52
C LYS A 241 4.78 13.17 5.94
N LEU A 242 4.45 11.92 5.71
CA LEU A 242 3.12 11.49 5.23
C LEU A 242 2.03 11.84 6.25
N HIS A 243 2.25 11.55 7.54
CA HIS A 243 1.32 11.98 8.59
C HIS A 243 1.13 13.50 8.61
N ARG A 244 2.20 14.29 8.56
CA ARG A 244 2.11 15.77 8.51
C ARG A 244 1.32 16.26 7.31
N MET A 245 1.52 15.69 6.12
CA MET A 245 0.76 16.03 4.91
C MET A 245 -0.72 15.67 5.06
N LEU A 246 -1.03 14.45 5.49
CA LEU A 246 -2.40 13.99 5.72
C LEU A 246 -3.14 14.91 6.71
N THR A 247 -2.53 15.28 7.84
CA THR A 247 -3.19 16.19 8.81
C THR A 247 -3.34 17.63 8.30
N VAL A 248 -2.65 18.03 7.22
CA VAL A 248 -2.90 19.32 6.55
C VAL A 248 -4.05 19.18 5.56
N GLU A 249 -4.06 18.12 4.74
CA GLU A 249 -5.14 17.84 3.79
C GLU A 249 -6.49 17.62 4.48
N GLU A 250 -6.53 16.94 5.63
CA GLU A 250 -7.74 16.78 6.45
C GLU A 250 -8.28 18.11 6.96
N ARG A 251 -7.42 19.01 7.46
CA ARG A 251 -7.82 20.36 7.91
C ARG A 251 -8.30 21.21 6.74
N GLU A 252 -7.64 21.12 5.60
CA GLU A 252 -8.09 21.79 4.37
C GLU A 252 -9.45 21.27 3.90
N ARG A 253 -9.69 19.95 3.98
CA ARG A 253 -10.99 19.35 3.64
C ARG A 253 -12.07 19.86 4.58
N LEU A 254 -11.85 19.80 5.91
CA LEU A 254 -12.78 20.32 6.90
C LEU A 254 -13.09 21.82 6.69
N GLN A 255 -12.09 22.65 6.35
CA GLN A 255 -12.32 24.07 6.04
C GLN A 255 -13.15 24.28 4.76
N LYS A 256 -13.09 23.35 3.80
CA LYS A 256 -13.93 23.35 2.58
C LYS A 256 -15.34 22.84 2.91
N ASP A 257 -15.45 21.76 3.68
CA ASP A 257 -16.71 21.18 4.17
C ASP A 257 -17.52 22.21 5.00
N GLU A 258 -16.85 23.00 5.86
CA GLU A 258 -17.45 24.12 6.58
C GLU A 258 -18.02 25.21 5.66
N LYS A 259 -17.27 25.58 4.61
CA LYS A 259 -17.67 26.62 3.65
C LYS A 259 -18.87 26.16 2.82
N LEU A 260 -18.89 24.88 2.42
CA LEU A 260 -20.05 24.25 1.79
C LEU A 260 -21.25 24.26 2.74
N THR A 261 -21.09 23.79 3.98
CA THR A 261 -22.16 23.78 5.00
C THR A 261 -22.75 25.17 5.26
N LYS A 262 -21.93 26.24 5.17
CA LYS A 262 -22.38 27.64 5.28
C LYS A 262 -23.14 28.10 4.02
N ALA A 263 -22.72 27.66 2.83
CA ALA A 263 -23.44 27.92 1.58
C ALA A 263 -24.77 27.16 1.50
N ASP A 264 -24.80 25.89 1.89
CA ASP A 264 -26.01 25.05 1.91
C ASP A 264 -27.09 25.64 2.83
N LYS A 265 -26.70 26.14 4.01
CA LYS A 265 -27.61 26.88 4.92
C LYS A 265 -28.17 28.17 4.31
N SER A 266 -27.37 28.88 3.52
CA SER A 266 -27.83 30.07 2.78
C SER A 266 -28.83 29.68 1.67
N ILE A 267 -28.56 28.57 0.97
CA ILE A 267 -29.45 28.03 -0.07
C ILE A 267 -30.78 27.55 0.54
N THR A 268 -30.79 26.85 1.67
CA THR A 268 -32.04 26.41 2.31
C THR A 268 -32.89 27.60 2.75
N LEU A 269 -32.30 28.62 3.38
CA LEU A 269 -33.01 29.85 3.76
C LEU A 269 -33.60 30.57 2.52
N ALA A 270 -32.82 30.72 1.44
CA ALA A 270 -33.32 31.33 0.20
C ALA A 270 -34.44 30.51 -0.47
N VAL A 271 -34.44 29.18 -0.32
CA VAL A 271 -35.52 28.30 -0.80
C VAL A 271 -36.76 28.40 0.09
N GLU A 272 -36.61 28.51 1.40
CA GLU A 272 -37.69 28.74 2.37
C GLU A 272 -38.37 30.10 2.15
N GLU A 273 -37.59 31.17 1.95
CA GLU A 273 -38.09 32.49 1.54
C GLU A 273 -38.86 32.39 0.21
N LEU A 274 -38.25 31.80 -0.83
CA LEU A 274 -38.86 31.69 -2.16
C LEU A 274 -40.16 30.87 -2.15
N ASN A 275 -40.24 29.80 -1.35
CA ASN A 275 -41.47 29.06 -1.15
C ASN A 275 -42.52 29.90 -0.38
N SER A 276 -42.08 30.74 0.56
CA SER A 276 -42.95 31.70 1.27
C SER A 276 -43.46 32.84 0.38
N TYR A 277 -42.76 33.17 -0.72
CA TYR A 277 -43.29 34.05 -1.78
C TYR A 277 -44.26 33.29 -2.71
N ARG A 278 -43.96 32.04 -3.09
CA ARG A 278 -44.86 31.19 -3.89
C ARG A 278 -46.21 30.97 -3.22
N GLN A 279 -46.23 30.65 -1.93
CA GLN A 279 -47.49 30.45 -1.20
C GLN A 279 -48.37 31.70 -1.27
N ARG A 280 -47.82 32.88 -0.94
CA ARG A 280 -48.55 34.16 -1.04
C ARG A 280 -49.01 34.51 -2.45
N ALA A 281 -48.28 34.13 -3.48
CA ALA A 281 -48.74 34.29 -4.86
C ALA A 281 -49.93 33.37 -5.16
N GLN A 282 -49.85 32.10 -4.76
CA GLN A 282 -50.93 31.13 -4.90
C GLN A 282 -52.18 31.56 -4.11
N ASP A 283 -52.02 32.03 -2.86
CA ASP A 283 -53.13 32.52 -2.02
C ASP A 283 -53.91 33.65 -2.71
N LEU A 284 -53.20 34.59 -3.35
CA LEU A 284 -53.79 35.70 -4.12
C LEU A 284 -54.41 35.25 -5.45
N GLU A 285 -53.84 34.27 -6.13
CA GLU A 285 -54.46 33.64 -7.32
C GLU A 285 -55.78 32.93 -6.95
N ASP A 286 -55.78 32.26 -5.80
CA ASP A 286 -56.95 31.60 -5.21
C ASP A 286 -58.06 32.59 -4.83
N GLU A 287 -57.71 33.75 -4.24
CA GLU A 287 -58.65 34.84 -3.98
C GLU A 287 -59.19 35.48 -5.28
N LEU A 288 -58.32 35.66 -6.29
CA LEU A 288 -58.72 36.22 -7.57
C LEU A 288 -59.69 35.29 -8.31
N GLU A 289 -59.47 33.98 -8.33
CA GLU A 289 -60.42 33.07 -8.99
C GLU A 289 -61.74 32.93 -8.19
N LYS A 290 -61.69 32.99 -6.84
CA LYS A 290 -62.91 33.06 -6.00
C LYS A 290 -63.76 34.29 -6.36
N THR A 291 -63.15 35.47 -6.48
CA THR A 291 -63.88 36.71 -6.86
C THR A 291 -64.35 36.68 -8.32
N ASN A 292 -63.53 36.17 -9.25
CA ASN A 292 -63.90 35.95 -10.64
C ASN A 292 -65.14 35.03 -10.76
N GLN A 293 -65.16 33.91 -10.04
CA GLN A 293 -66.29 32.99 -9.98
C GLN A 293 -67.53 33.59 -9.31
N ALA A 294 -67.36 34.47 -8.31
CA ALA A 294 -68.46 35.26 -7.76
C ALA A 294 -69.07 36.20 -8.82
N TYR A 295 -68.24 36.93 -9.59
CA TYR A 295 -68.72 37.81 -10.66
C TYR A 295 -69.39 37.05 -11.81
N LYS A 296 -68.84 35.91 -12.26
CA LYS A 296 -69.51 35.00 -13.23
C LYS A 296 -70.89 34.57 -12.74
N THR A 297 -71.01 34.26 -11.45
CA THR A 297 -72.28 33.88 -10.80
C THR A 297 -73.25 35.08 -10.69
N GLN A 298 -72.74 36.28 -10.41
CA GLN A 298 -73.53 37.51 -10.37
C GLN A 298 -74.07 37.89 -11.75
N ILE A 299 -73.24 37.83 -12.79
CA ILE A 299 -73.63 38.11 -14.19
C ILE A 299 -74.76 37.16 -14.61
N THR A 300 -74.56 35.86 -14.49
CA THR A 300 -75.59 34.85 -14.87
C THR A 300 -76.87 34.95 -14.02
N SER A 301 -76.80 35.48 -12.79
CA SER A 301 -77.97 35.80 -11.96
C SER A 301 -78.73 37.03 -12.49
N GLN A 302 -78.03 38.08 -12.91
CA GLN A 302 -78.65 39.28 -13.49
C GLN A 302 -79.20 39.03 -14.90
N GLU A 303 -78.52 38.22 -15.73
CA GLU A 303 -79.02 37.78 -17.04
C GLU A 303 -80.35 37.03 -16.92
N LYS A 304 -80.44 36.08 -15.98
CA LYS A 304 -81.69 35.36 -15.66
C LYS A 304 -82.80 36.30 -15.20
N LYS A 305 -82.49 37.29 -14.36
CA LYS A 305 -83.47 38.31 -13.92
C LYS A 305 -83.93 39.20 -15.08
N ALA A 306 -83.03 39.64 -15.95
CA ALA A 306 -83.36 40.43 -17.13
C ALA A 306 -84.24 39.64 -18.11
N HIS A 307 -83.94 38.36 -18.34
CA HIS A 307 -84.77 37.47 -19.15
C HIS A 307 -86.17 37.27 -18.54
N ASN A 308 -86.27 37.02 -17.23
CA ASN A 308 -87.54 36.90 -16.53
C ASN A 308 -88.37 38.20 -16.57
N ASN A 309 -87.71 39.37 -16.42
CA ASN A 309 -88.37 40.67 -16.54
C ASN A 309 -88.89 40.92 -17.96
N TRP A 310 -88.10 40.57 -18.99
CA TRP A 310 -88.52 40.62 -20.39
C TRP A 310 -89.73 39.71 -20.66
N LEU A 311 -89.72 38.48 -20.15
CA LEU A 311 -90.87 37.56 -20.24
C LEU A 311 -92.12 38.13 -19.54
N ALA A 312 -91.96 38.77 -18.38
CA ALA A 312 -93.06 39.41 -17.64
C ALA A 312 -93.63 40.63 -18.39
N ALA A 313 -92.77 41.48 -18.97
CA ALA A 313 -93.21 42.58 -19.82
C ALA A 313 -93.95 42.08 -21.07
N ARG A 314 -93.46 40.99 -21.70
CA ARG A 314 -94.16 40.28 -22.77
C ARG A 314 -95.42 39.52 -22.31
N GLY A 315 -95.66 39.40 -21.01
CA GLY A 315 -96.95 39.05 -20.41
C GLY A 315 -97.89 40.25 -20.47
N ALA A 316 -97.53 41.32 -19.76
CA ALA A 316 -98.32 42.56 -19.67
C ALA A 316 -98.67 43.16 -21.04
N ASP A 317 -97.79 43.06 -22.05
CA ASP A 317 -98.08 43.44 -23.45
C ASP A 317 -99.31 42.70 -24.02
N ARG A 318 -99.42 41.39 -23.76
CA ARG A 318 -100.50 40.52 -24.24
C ARG A 318 -101.78 40.79 -23.47
N ASP A 319 -101.69 40.89 -22.14
CA ASP A 319 -102.82 41.16 -21.25
C ASP A 319 -103.42 42.55 -21.56
N LEU A 320 -102.57 43.55 -21.84
CA LEU A 320 -103.00 44.87 -22.32
C LEU A 320 -103.64 44.82 -23.71
N ALA A 321 -103.15 43.96 -24.61
CA ALA A 321 -103.77 43.76 -25.93
C ALA A 321 -105.12 43.03 -25.84
N GLU A 322 -105.29 42.14 -24.85
CA GLU A 322 -106.55 41.49 -24.48
C GLU A 322 -107.57 42.52 -23.99
N VAL A 323 -107.23 43.28 -22.93
CA VAL A 323 -108.09 44.32 -22.35
C VAL A 323 -108.46 45.40 -23.38
N LYS A 324 -107.55 45.76 -24.30
CA LYS A 324 -107.87 46.67 -25.42
C LYS A 324 -108.89 46.07 -26.39
N ARG A 325 -108.80 44.77 -26.69
CA ARG A 325 -109.73 44.04 -27.57
C ARG A 325 -111.11 43.92 -26.92
N GLU A 326 -111.15 43.61 -25.63
CA GLU A 326 -112.38 43.58 -24.83
C GLU A 326 -113.01 44.97 -24.73
N ASN A 327 -112.23 46.01 -24.46
CA ASN A 327 -112.74 47.39 -24.42
C ASN A 327 -113.32 47.83 -25.77
N ALA A 328 -112.67 47.47 -26.89
CA ALA A 328 -113.21 47.72 -28.23
C ALA A 328 -114.52 46.93 -28.48
N HIS A 329 -114.60 45.68 -28.04
CA HIS A 329 -115.81 44.85 -28.16
C HIS A 329 -116.97 45.37 -27.29
N LEU A 330 -116.69 45.86 -26.08
CA LEU A 330 -117.67 46.50 -25.20
C LEU A 330 -118.13 47.85 -25.76
N ARG A 331 -117.24 48.64 -26.36
CA ARG A 331 -117.61 49.86 -27.11
C ARG A 331 -118.51 49.54 -28.30
N GLN A 332 -118.20 48.51 -29.08
CA GLN A 332 -119.06 48.08 -30.19
C GLN A 332 -120.46 47.70 -29.67
N LYS A 333 -120.55 46.84 -28.65
CA LYS A 333 -121.81 46.46 -28.01
C LYS A 333 -122.61 47.67 -27.52
N LEU A 334 -121.95 48.65 -26.91
CA LEU A 334 -122.60 49.88 -26.45
C LEU A 334 -123.20 50.67 -27.64
N THR A 335 -122.44 50.84 -28.73
CA THR A 335 -122.93 51.47 -29.97
C THR A 335 -124.08 50.69 -30.59
N ASP A 336 -124.00 49.35 -30.64
CA ASP A 336 -125.08 48.49 -31.14
C ASP A 336 -126.36 48.64 -30.31
N THR A 337 -126.25 48.75 -28.99
CA THR A 337 -127.41 49.02 -28.10
C THR A 337 -127.94 50.45 -28.25
N GLN A 338 -127.06 51.44 -28.41
CA GLN A 338 -127.48 52.84 -28.60
C GLN A 338 -128.22 53.02 -29.93
N PHE A 339 -127.75 52.36 -31.00
CA PHE A 339 -128.43 52.34 -32.29
C PHE A 339 -129.81 51.67 -32.20
N LYS A 340 -129.92 50.55 -31.47
CA LYS A 340 -131.22 49.90 -31.22
C LYS A 340 -132.19 50.79 -30.45
N LEU A 341 -131.71 51.55 -29.46
CA LEU A 341 -132.53 52.52 -28.72
C LEU A 341 -132.98 53.67 -29.63
N ASP A 342 -132.07 54.26 -30.43
CA ASP A 342 -132.35 55.34 -31.38
C ASP A 342 -133.36 54.94 -32.47
N VAL A 343 -133.36 53.67 -32.90
CA VAL A 343 -134.39 53.12 -33.80
C VAL A 343 -135.75 53.01 -33.11
N VAL A 344 -135.81 52.48 -31.88
CA VAL A 344 -137.06 52.33 -31.11
C VAL A 344 -137.64 53.69 -30.69
N GLU A 345 -136.80 54.68 -30.43
CA GLU A 345 -137.21 56.07 -30.13
C GLU A 345 -137.85 56.77 -31.34
N LYS A 346 -137.44 56.40 -32.57
CA LYS A 346 -137.91 57.02 -33.81
C LYS A 346 -139.15 56.35 -34.43
N ASP A 347 -139.31 55.04 -34.27
CA ASP A 347 -140.54 54.34 -34.67
C ASP A 347 -140.90 53.19 -33.71
N PRO A 348 -141.77 53.46 -32.70
CA PRO A 348 -142.16 52.48 -31.69
C PRO A 348 -142.89 51.21 -32.20
N TYR A 349 -143.29 51.15 -33.48
CA TYR A 349 -144.10 50.03 -34.02
C TYR A 349 -143.32 49.02 -34.87
N THR A 350 -142.00 49.18 -35.02
CA THR A 350 -141.15 48.37 -35.93
C THR A 350 -140.58 47.08 -35.34
N LEU A 351 -141.00 46.68 -34.14
CA LEU A 351 -140.34 45.66 -33.30
C LEU A 351 -140.28 44.23 -33.88
N ASP A 352 -141.14 43.89 -34.84
CA ASP A 352 -141.47 42.50 -35.21
C ASP A 352 -140.48 41.80 -36.18
N ASN A 353 -139.66 42.54 -36.95
CA ASN A 353 -138.95 41.98 -38.12
C ASN A 353 -137.45 42.27 -38.18
N MET A 354 -136.68 41.83 -37.16
CA MET A 354 -135.21 42.04 -37.10
C MET A 354 -134.34 40.76 -37.15
N ASP A 355 -134.93 39.57 -37.32
CA ASP A 355 -134.21 38.28 -37.34
C ASP A 355 -133.76 37.80 -38.75
N ARG A 356 -133.36 38.72 -39.64
CA ARG A 356 -132.64 38.32 -40.87
C ARG A 356 -131.68 39.39 -41.43
N PRO A 357 -130.44 39.02 -41.81
CA PRO A 357 -129.44 40.00 -42.26
C PRO A 357 -129.69 40.49 -43.68
N LEU A 358 -129.84 41.81 -43.85
CA LEU A 358 -129.85 42.49 -45.14
C LEU A 358 -128.44 42.94 -45.53
N PHE A 359 -128.10 42.82 -46.82
CA PHE A 359 -126.74 42.91 -47.34
C PHE A 359 -126.71 43.71 -48.66
N ARG A 360 -125.60 44.44 -48.89
CA ARG A 360 -125.02 44.77 -50.22
C ARG A 360 -125.70 45.83 -51.12
N GLY A 361 -124.94 46.91 -51.39
CA GLY A 361 -124.87 47.58 -52.70
C GLY A 361 -125.55 48.96 -52.81
N GLU A 362 -125.11 49.88 -53.70
CA GLU A 362 -123.88 49.93 -54.51
C GLU A 362 -123.56 51.37 -55.01
N ARG A 363 -122.27 51.77 -54.94
CA ARG A 363 -121.57 52.74 -55.85
C ARG A 363 -122.06 54.21 -55.84
N SER A 364 -121.35 55.22 -56.37
CA SER A 364 -120.06 55.36 -57.13
C SER A 364 -119.54 56.82 -56.95
N PRO A 365 -118.50 57.34 -57.64
CA PRO A 365 -117.44 56.71 -58.44
C PRO A 365 -116.00 57.27 -58.20
N TYR A 366 -115.00 56.44 -57.89
CA TYR A 366 -113.59 56.55 -58.36
C TYR A 366 -112.80 55.29 -57.93
N GLY A 367 -111.82 54.86 -58.74
CA GLY A 367 -111.00 53.63 -58.61
C GLY A 367 -110.43 53.22 -59.98
N PRO A 368 -109.75 52.05 -60.16
CA PRO A 368 -109.40 50.97 -59.21
C PRO A 368 -107.91 51.10 -58.77
N SER A 369 -107.01 50.11 -58.53
CA SER A 369 -106.96 48.64 -58.72
C SER A 369 -105.89 47.96 -57.79
N PRO A 370 -105.89 46.61 -57.63
CA PRO A 370 -105.06 45.89 -56.64
C PRO A 370 -103.91 45.04 -57.23
N LEU A 371 -102.98 44.55 -56.40
CA LEU A 371 -102.25 43.27 -56.59
C LEU A 371 -101.42 42.81 -55.36
N HIS A 372 -101.14 41.50 -55.31
CA HIS A 372 -100.20 40.76 -54.44
C HIS A 372 -100.45 40.59 -52.91
N ARG A 373 -100.87 39.36 -52.56
CA ARG A 373 -100.11 38.50 -51.61
C ARG A 373 -99.10 37.68 -52.46
N PRO A 374 -97.95 37.23 -51.93
CA PRO A 374 -97.93 35.95 -51.18
C PRO A 374 -96.90 35.91 -50.02
N ALA A 375 -96.87 34.78 -49.29
CA ALA A 375 -95.80 34.29 -48.38
C ALA A 375 -95.35 35.20 -47.21
N SER A 376 -95.01 34.76 -45.99
CA SER A 376 -94.63 33.45 -45.42
C SER A 376 -93.28 32.86 -45.88
N GLU A 377 -92.16 33.47 -45.46
CA GLU A 377 -90.96 32.71 -45.11
C GLU A 377 -90.10 33.38 -44.02
N ASN A 378 -89.77 32.56 -43.03
CA ASN A 378 -88.57 32.56 -42.19
C ASN A 378 -87.34 33.37 -42.67
N ARG A 379 -86.98 34.40 -41.89
CA ARG A 379 -85.58 34.73 -41.55
C ARG A 379 -85.47 35.43 -40.20
N ALA A 380 -84.37 35.17 -39.49
CA ALA A 380 -84.11 35.76 -38.18
C ALA A 380 -83.69 37.23 -38.31
N PHE A 381 -84.30 38.11 -37.53
CA PHE A 381 -83.79 39.46 -37.34
C PHE A 381 -82.70 39.46 -36.25
N LEU A 382 -81.48 39.67 -36.69
CA LEU A 382 -80.37 40.12 -35.83
C LEU A 382 -80.62 41.56 -35.35
N SER A 383 -79.80 41.99 -34.39
CA SER A 383 -79.88 43.23 -33.62
C SER A 383 -80.21 44.51 -34.40
N PRO A 384 -80.86 45.51 -33.76
CA PRO A 384 -80.92 46.88 -34.29
C PRO A 384 -79.51 47.47 -34.49
N PRO A 385 -79.25 48.20 -35.59
CA PRO A 385 -77.92 48.71 -35.90
C PRO A 385 -77.55 50.01 -35.16
N THR A 386 -76.26 50.06 -34.86
CA THR A 386 -75.42 51.17 -34.40
C THR A 386 -75.82 52.60 -34.80
N LEU A 387 -75.85 53.49 -33.81
CA LEU A 387 -75.36 54.87 -33.92
C LEU A 387 -74.60 55.24 -32.64
N MET A 388 -73.26 55.20 -32.67
CA MET A 388 -72.36 56.27 -32.20
C MET A 388 -70.88 55.88 -32.40
N ASP A 389 -70.21 56.77 -33.12
CA ASP A 389 -68.79 57.17 -33.20
C ASP A 389 -67.65 56.47 -32.41
N GLY A 390 -66.45 56.53 -33.00
CA GLY A 390 -65.17 56.82 -32.33
C GLY A 390 -64.56 55.85 -31.29
N PRO A 391 -63.51 55.05 -31.62
CA PRO A 391 -62.80 54.23 -30.64
C PRO A 391 -61.83 55.04 -29.76
N LEU A 392 -62.24 55.38 -28.53
CA LEU A 392 -61.35 56.00 -27.53
C LEU A 392 -60.32 55.01 -26.95
N ARG A 393 -59.12 54.99 -27.56
CA ARG A 393 -57.93 54.30 -27.05
C ARG A 393 -57.33 55.03 -25.84
N LEU A 394 -57.91 54.84 -24.65
CA LEU A 394 -57.29 55.28 -23.39
C LEU A 394 -56.23 54.28 -22.92
N SER A 395 -55.01 54.42 -23.45
CA SER A 395 -53.80 53.81 -22.89
C SER A 395 -53.25 54.69 -21.76
N PRO A 396 -52.99 54.17 -20.54
CA PRO A 396 -52.21 54.90 -19.54
C PRO A 396 -50.75 55.05 -20.01
N ASN A 397 -50.30 56.29 -20.21
CA ASN A 397 -48.89 56.55 -20.52
C ASN A 397 -48.01 56.37 -19.27
N PHE A 398 -47.06 55.45 -19.34
CA PHE A 398 -45.92 55.42 -18.42
C PHE A 398 -44.89 56.50 -18.82
N PRO A 399 -44.44 57.37 -17.91
CA PRO A 399 -43.15 58.04 -18.04
C PRO A 399 -42.00 57.07 -17.69
N PRO A 400 -40.78 57.27 -18.22
CA PRO A 400 -39.68 56.32 -18.11
C PRO A 400 -38.97 56.33 -16.74
N MET A 401 -38.31 55.22 -16.44
CA MET A 401 -37.52 55.01 -15.21
C MET A 401 -36.21 55.81 -15.22
N GLY A 402 -35.91 56.51 -14.11
CA GLY A 402 -34.65 57.21 -13.85
C GLY A 402 -34.34 57.25 -12.34
N PRO A 403 -33.08 57.07 -11.90
CA PRO A 403 -32.79 56.81 -10.49
C PRO A 403 -32.42 58.07 -9.68
N GLY A 404 -32.82 58.07 -8.39
CA GLY A 404 -32.29 58.97 -7.36
C GLY A 404 -33.27 60.05 -6.88
N GLY A 405 -33.53 60.08 -5.57
CA GLY A 405 -34.36 61.10 -4.93
C GLY A 405 -34.77 60.68 -3.52
N ARG A 406 -34.12 61.23 -2.49
CA ARG A 406 -34.54 61.08 -1.08
C ARG A 406 -35.57 62.16 -0.74
N VAL A 407 -36.62 61.83 0.00
CA VAL A 407 -37.20 62.70 1.04
C VAL A 407 -37.97 61.86 2.08
N SER A 408 -38.03 62.38 3.29
CA SER A 408 -38.47 61.64 4.48
C SER A 408 -39.97 61.77 4.78
N ARG A 409 -40.53 60.72 5.38
CA ARG A 409 -41.56 60.82 6.42
C ARG A 409 -41.25 59.77 7.49
N GLY A 410 -41.26 60.15 8.76
CA GLY A 410 -40.81 59.29 9.87
C GLY A 410 -41.87 59.14 10.96
N LEU A 411 -41.38 58.80 12.16
CA LEU A 411 -42.10 58.61 13.42
C LEU A 411 -42.92 57.30 13.54
N LEU A 412 -42.32 56.29 14.18
CA LEU A 412 -42.75 55.81 15.51
C LEU A 412 -41.72 54.81 16.10
N ASP A 413 -41.19 55.08 17.29
CA ASP A 413 -40.38 54.13 18.08
C ASP A 413 -41.27 53.34 19.06
N PRO A 414 -40.81 52.16 19.52
CA PRO A 414 -40.62 52.01 20.97
C PRO A 414 -39.25 51.40 21.35
N PRO A 415 -38.79 51.55 22.62
CA PRO A 415 -37.35 51.55 22.95
C PRO A 415 -36.82 50.27 23.61
N GLY A 416 -35.48 50.15 23.67
CA GLY A 416 -34.80 49.27 24.63
C GLY A 416 -33.27 49.16 24.46
N GLY A 417 -32.53 49.22 25.58
CA GLY A 417 -31.16 48.69 25.69
C GLY A 417 -30.02 49.72 25.73
N VAL A 418 -29.51 49.98 26.93
CA VAL A 418 -28.27 50.73 27.23
C VAL A 418 -27.60 50.07 28.46
N ASP A 419 -26.27 50.02 28.61
CA ASP A 419 -25.17 50.39 27.71
C ASP A 419 -23.94 49.52 28.00
N SER A 420 -22.90 49.55 27.15
CA SER A 420 -21.49 49.43 27.57
C SER A 420 -20.47 49.56 26.42
N ASP A 421 -19.68 50.63 26.49
CA ASP A 421 -18.21 50.68 26.35
C ASP A 421 -17.48 49.69 25.41
N ARG A 422 -16.87 50.24 24.35
CA ARG A 422 -15.49 50.78 24.48
C ARG A 422 -15.02 51.58 23.26
N SER A 423 -14.29 52.66 23.54
CA SER A 423 -13.77 53.61 22.55
C SER A 423 -12.53 53.12 21.80
N GLY A 424 -12.39 53.51 20.53
CA GLY A 424 -11.19 53.27 19.72
C GLY A 424 -11.26 53.85 18.30
N GLY A 425 -10.97 55.15 18.15
CA GLY A 425 -10.67 55.77 16.85
C GLY A 425 -9.16 55.73 16.53
N PRO A 426 -8.65 56.47 15.51
CA PRO A 426 -9.33 57.53 14.75
C PRO A 426 -9.20 57.50 13.21
N HIS A 427 -10.08 58.27 12.57
CA HIS A 427 -9.98 59.04 11.30
C HIS A 427 -9.45 58.42 9.98
N SER A 428 -10.14 58.80 8.91
CA SER A 428 -9.81 58.58 7.49
C SER A 428 -8.69 59.49 6.99
N ASP A 429 -8.08 59.13 5.85
CA ASP A 429 -7.84 60.13 4.80
C ASP A 429 -7.93 59.51 3.39
N SER A 430 -7.90 60.36 2.36
CA SER A 430 -8.43 60.07 1.02
C SER A 430 -7.44 59.35 0.08
N GLY A 431 -7.90 58.27 -0.55
CA GLY A 431 -7.23 57.61 -1.67
C GLY A 431 -8.25 57.02 -2.64
N SER A 432 -8.29 57.50 -3.88
CA SER A 432 -9.21 57.02 -4.91
C SER A 432 -8.65 55.79 -5.65
N ILE A 433 -9.56 54.98 -6.22
CA ILE A 433 -9.50 54.19 -7.48
C ILE A 433 -10.55 53.07 -7.42
N SER A 434 -11.18 52.75 -8.57
CA SER A 434 -12.28 51.77 -8.68
C SER A 434 -11.87 50.32 -8.38
N PRO A 435 -12.80 49.42 -7.98
CA PRO A 435 -12.49 48.02 -7.68
C PRO A 435 -12.01 47.23 -8.91
N THR A 436 -10.75 46.80 -8.90
CA THR A 436 -10.06 46.08 -9.99
C THR A 436 -10.16 44.56 -9.86
N TRP A 437 -11.38 44.00 -9.99
CA TRP A 437 -11.65 42.56 -9.85
C TRP A 437 -11.09 41.65 -10.97
N GLU A 438 -10.21 42.17 -11.83
CA GLU A 438 -9.75 41.53 -13.08
C GLU A 438 -8.22 41.30 -13.17
N ARG A 439 -7.49 41.30 -12.04
CA ARG A 439 -6.02 41.11 -12.02
C ARG A 439 -5.47 39.99 -11.13
N ASP A 440 -6.23 38.91 -10.91
CA ASP A 440 -5.68 37.69 -10.27
C ASP A 440 -6.11 36.37 -10.93
N ARG A 441 -5.81 36.28 -12.24
CA ARG A 441 -5.88 35.02 -13.02
C ARG A 441 -4.59 34.75 -13.81
N ARG A 442 -3.43 34.88 -13.15
CA ARG A 442 -2.14 34.39 -13.68
C ARG A 442 -1.35 33.65 -12.59
N GLY A 443 -1.58 32.34 -12.51
CA GLY A 443 -0.62 31.43 -11.86
C GLY A 443 0.65 31.25 -12.72
N PRO A 444 1.69 30.60 -12.17
CA PRO A 444 2.94 30.33 -12.90
C PRO A 444 2.74 29.43 -14.15
N PRO A 445 3.66 29.47 -15.13
CA PRO A 445 3.54 28.67 -16.35
C PRO A 445 3.69 27.17 -16.09
N ILE A 446 2.84 26.37 -16.75
CA ILE A 446 2.90 24.91 -16.75
C ILE A 446 3.73 24.45 -17.96
N HIS A 447 4.73 23.61 -17.73
CA HIS A 447 5.50 22.95 -18.80
C HIS A 447 4.85 21.60 -19.19
N PRO A 448 4.87 21.20 -20.47
CA PRO A 448 4.24 19.96 -20.95
C PRO A 448 5.08 18.71 -20.62
N PRO A 449 4.45 17.52 -20.53
CA PRO A 449 5.15 16.29 -20.14
C PRO A 449 5.76 15.52 -21.32
N GLY A 450 6.98 15.02 -21.12
CA GLY A 450 7.42 13.73 -21.67
C GLY A 450 8.36 13.75 -22.89
N THR A 451 9.66 13.56 -22.63
CA THR A 451 10.55 12.77 -23.50
C THR A 451 11.39 11.84 -22.62
N VAL A 452 11.49 10.56 -23.00
CA VAL A 452 12.28 9.57 -22.27
C VAL A 452 13.78 9.81 -22.52
N MET A 453 14.57 10.01 -21.48
CA MET A 453 16.04 10.07 -21.57
C MET A 453 16.70 9.30 -20.43
N THR A 454 17.47 8.28 -20.79
CA THR A 454 18.25 7.45 -19.86
C THR A 454 19.44 8.22 -19.29
N THR A 455 19.36 8.67 -18.04
CA THR A 455 20.52 9.22 -17.32
C THR A 455 21.45 8.09 -16.90
N ARG A 456 22.64 8.03 -17.49
CA ARG A 456 23.67 7.04 -17.13
C ARG A 456 24.16 7.28 -15.70
N TYR A 457 24.25 6.22 -14.90
CA TYR A 457 25.02 6.27 -13.65
C TYR A 457 26.48 6.62 -13.96
N ARG A 458 27.00 7.67 -13.33
CA ARG A 458 28.42 8.01 -13.35
C ARG A 458 29.07 7.32 -12.13
N PRO A 459 30.08 6.45 -12.32
CA PRO A 459 30.82 5.88 -11.19
C PRO A 459 31.60 6.96 -10.42
N PRO A 460 31.86 6.77 -9.11
CA PRO A 460 32.83 7.60 -8.39
C PRO A 460 34.26 7.36 -8.93
N PRO A 461 35.18 8.31 -8.75
CA PRO A 461 36.55 8.16 -9.21
C PRO A 461 37.30 7.08 -8.42
N MET A 462 37.87 6.10 -9.13
CA MET A 462 38.78 5.12 -8.56
C MET A 462 40.14 5.77 -8.31
N ILE A 463 40.64 5.72 -7.07
CA ILE A 463 42.01 6.10 -6.75
C ILE A 463 42.94 4.98 -7.23
N SER A 464 43.51 5.12 -8.42
CA SER A 464 44.44 4.14 -8.98
C SER A 464 45.86 4.37 -8.43
N GLY A 465 46.31 3.44 -7.59
CA GLY A 465 47.74 3.31 -7.26
C GLY A 465 48.59 2.93 -8.48
N SER A 466 49.90 3.17 -8.39
CA SER A 466 50.87 3.02 -9.48
C SER A 466 50.88 1.64 -10.16
N SER A 467 51.05 1.61 -11.49
CA SER A 467 52.25 1.02 -12.14
C SER A 467 52.19 0.98 -13.67
N ARG A 468 53.08 1.75 -14.32
CA ARG A 468 53.70 1.55 -15.66
C ARG A 468 54.73 2.69 -15.81
N SER A 469 56.05 2.49 -15.90
CA SER A 469 56.86 1.51 -16.65
C SER A 469 56.88 1.76 -18.17
N ASN A 470 58.10 1.85 -18.69
CA ASN A 470 58.52 1.86 -20.10
C ASN A 470 58.11 3.04 -21.01
N HIS A 471 58.98 4.05 -21.11
CA HIS A 471 59.69 4.32 -22.38
C HIS A 471 60.89 5.30 -22.24
N ASN A 472 62.10 4.84 -22.54
CA ASN A 472 62.89 5.30 -23.70
C ASN A 472 64.32 4.74 -23.73
N ARG A 473 64.77 4.33 -24.94
CA ARG A 473 66.16 4.42 -25.48
C ARG A 473 67.32 3.76 -24.70
N HIS A 474 68.46 3.42 -25.31
CA HIS A 474 68.81 2.96 -26.67
C HIS A 474 70.22 2.34 -26.53
N ASP A 475 70.59 1.44 -27.44
CA ASP A 475 71.97 1.01 -27.78
C ASP A 475 72.94 0.61 -26.64
N ILE A 476 73.47 -0.62 -26.72
CA ILE A 476 74.93 -0.91 -26.71
C ILE A 476 75.17 -2.40 -27.04
N GLN A 477 75.56 -2.61 -28.30
CA GLN A 477 76.83 -3.23 -28.74
C GLN A 477 77.32 -4.62 -28.25
N VAL A 478 77.85 -5.35 -29.24
CA VAL A 478 78.85 -6.45 -29.29
C VAL A 478 78.51 -7.89 -28.87
N PHE A 479 78.93 -8.80 -29.78
CA PHE A 479 79.10 -10.26 -29.73
C PHE A 479 77.86 -11.14 -29.53
#